data_AF-C0XGA5-F1
#
_entry.id   AF-C0XGA5-F1
#
_cell.length_a   1.000
_cell.length_b   1.000
_cell.length_c   1.000
_cell.angle_alpha   90.00
_cell.angle_beta   90.00
_cell.angle_gamma   90.00
#
_symmetry.space_group_name_H-M   'P 1'
#
loop_
_entity.id
_entity.type
_entity.pdbx_description
1 polymer ?
#
loop_
_entity_poly.entity_id
_entity_poly.type
_entity_poly.pdbx_seq_one_letter_code
_entity_poly.pdbx_strand_id
1 'polypeptide(L)' 'YQREGEGPWFVFASFGGSDNNPDWFHNLKANPDAAISVGDGTEITRIPVKARIVEGEERDRIYARQASLFPQFAEYEKKT' A
#
# COMPACT_ATOMS: atom_id res chain seq x y z
N TYR A 1 2.56 -3.99 -4.25
CA TYR A 1 1.34 -3.17 -4.29
C TYR A 1 0.18 -4.07 -4.73
N GLN A 2 -1.05 -3.70 -4.44
CA GLN A 2 -2.25 -4.33 -4.98
C GLN A 2 -2.93 -3.35 -5.94
N ARG A 3 -3.61 -3.86 -6.96
CA ARG A 3 -4.40 -3.06 -7.89
C ARG A 3 -5.67 -3.83 -8.28
N GLU A 4 -6.80 -3.14 -8.39
CA GLU A 4 -8.07 -3.72 -8.81
C GLU A 4 -8.43 -3.24 -10.22
N GLY A 5 -8.18 -4.08 -11.23
CA GLY A 5 -8.40 -3.70 -12.63
C GLY A 5 -7.64 -2.41 -13.01
N GLU A 6 -8.35 -1.47 -13.61
CA GLU A 6 -7.81 -0.13 -13.93
C GLU A 6 -7.83 0.85 -12.74
N GLY A 7 -8.32 0.41 -11.58
CA GLY A 7 -8.47 1.19 -10.36
C GLY A 7 -7.14 1.60 -9.68
N PRO A 8 -7.22 2.20 -8.48
CA PRO A 8 -6.07 2.77 -7.79
C PRO A 8 -5.06 1.70 -7.37
N TRP A 9 -3.83 2.16 -7.09
CA TRP A 9 -2.79 1.35 -6.48
C TRP A 9 -2.87 1.42 -4.96
N PHE A 10 -2.82 0.26 -4.32
CA PHE A 10 -2.75 0.12 -2.87
C PHE A 10 -1.35 -0.31 -2.45
N VAL A 11 -0.77 0.44 -1.52
CA VAL A 11 0.51 0.15 -0.89
C VAL A 11 0.29 -0.03 0.61
N PHE A 12 1.02 -0.96 1.21
CA PHE A 12 0.82 -1.36 2.59
C PHE A 12 2.02 -0.90 3.41
N ALA A 13 1.78 -0.01 4.38
CA ALA A 13 2.78 0.51 5.31
C ALA A 13 3.11 -0.50 6.43
N SER A 14 3.26 -1.78 6.09
CA SER A 14 3.34 -2.85 7.09
C SER A 14 4.65 -2.89 7.87
N PHE A 15 5.74 -2.35 7.31
CA PHE A 15 7.09 -2.35 7.90
C PHE A 15 7.49 -3.70 8.56
N GLY A 16 7.14 -4.82 7.92
CA GLY A 16 7.41 -6.17 8.43
C GLY A 16 6.62 -6.57 9.69
N GLY A 17 5.50 -5.89 9.98
CA GLY A 17 4.71 -6.08 11.19
C GLY A 17 5.30 -5.38 12.41
N SER A 18 6.04 -4.29 12.21
CA SER A 18 6.51 -3.43 13.29
C SER A 18 5.39 -2.49 13.77
N ASP A 19 5.39 -2.17 15.07
CA ASP A 19 4.53 -1.14 15.68
C ASP A 19 4.74 0.25 15.07
N ASN A 20 5.87 0.48 14.39
CA ASN A 20 6.19 1.74 13.74
C ASN A 20 5.81 1.72 12.26
N ASN A 21 5.27 2.84 11.80
CA ASN A 21 5.10 3.06 10.37
C ASN A 21 6.46 3.34 9.70
N PRO A 22 6.64 2.96 8.43
CA PRO A 22 7.85 3.29 7.68
C PRO A 22 7.88 4.79 7.35
N ASP A 23 9.07 5.39 7.27
CA ASP A 23 9.24 6.84 7.06
C ASP A 23 8.46 7.39 5.87
N TRP A 24 8.36 6.63 4.78
CA TRP A 24 7.61 7.05 3.59
C TRP A 24 6.13 7.27 3.87
N PHE A 25 5.53 6.56 4.83
CA PHE A 25 4.14 6.75 5.22
C PHE A 25 3.93 8.14 5.80
N HIS A 26 4.85 8.59 6.67
CA HIS A 26 4.82 9.94 7.22
C HIS A 26 5.03 10.99 6.12
N ASN A 27 5.94 10.74 5.17
CA ASN A 27 6.17 11.62 4.04
C ASN A 27 4.91 11.79 3.18
N LEU A 28 4.23 10.70 2.83
CA LEU A 28 3.00 10.76 2.02
C LEU A 28 1.80 11.35 2.78
N LYS A 29 1.74 11.14 4.11
CA LYS A 29 0.73 11.78 4.95
C LYS A 29 0.91 13.30 4.99
N ALA A 30 2.15 13.79 5.01
CA ALA A 30 2.46 15.21 4.99
C ALA A 30 2.34 15.83 3.59
N ASN A 31 2.79 15.11 2.56
CA ASN A 31 2.83 15.55 1.16
C ASN A 31 2.25 14.44 0.26
N PRO A 32 0.96 14.49 -0.10
CA PRO A 32 0.30 13.39 -0.80
C PRO A 32 0.64 13.33 -2.29
N ASP A 33 1.14 14.39 -2.90
CA ASP A 33 1.52 14.41 -4.32
C ASP A 33 2.84 13.67 -4.51
N ALA A 34 2.80 12.58 -5.30
CA ALA A 34 3.93 11.70 -5.51
C ALA A 34 3.97 11.19 -6.96
N ALA A 35 5.00 10.41 -7.28
CA ALA A 35 5.05 9.65 -8.53
C ALA A 35 5.48 8.22 -8.24
N ILE A 36 4.80 7.26 -8.86
CA ILE A 36 5.14 5.83 -8.79
C ILE A 36 5.79 5.38 -10.08
N SER A 37 6.68 4.39 -9.98
CA SER A 37 7.25 3.68 -11.13
C SER A 37 6.61 2.30 -11.19
N VAL A 38 5.93 1.99 -12.30
CA VAL A 38 5.24 0.71 -12.51
C VAL A 38 5.73 0.09 -13.82
N GLY A 39 6.03 -1.21 -13.79
CA GLY A 39 6.65 -1.92 -14.90
C GLY A 39 7.04 -3.34 -14.54
N ASP A 40 7.54 -4.08 -15.51
CA ASP A 40 8.04 -5.46 -15.36
C ASP A 40 9.58 -5.54 -15.29
N GLY A 41 10.24 -4.38 -15.21
CA GLY A 41 11.70 -4.26 -15.20
C GLY A 41 12.32 -4.02 -16.58
N THR A 42 11.57 -4.24 -17.67
CA THR A 42 12.00 -3.93 -19.04
C THR A 42 11.42 -2.60 -19.48
N GLU A 43 10.13 -2.38 -19.24
CA GLU A 43 9.46 -1.11 -19.46
C GLU A 43 8.97 -0.54 -18.12
N ILE A 44 9.38 0.70 -17.81
CA ILE A 44 9.01 1.38 -16.58
C ILE A 44 8.30 2.68 -16.93
N THR A 45 7.04 2.80 -16.53
CA THR A 45 6.28 4.04 -16.66
C THR A 45 6.25 4.77 -15.33
N ARG A 46 6.56 6.07 -15.36
CA ARG A 46 6.44 6.97 -14.20
C ARG A 46 5.08 7.66 -14.25
N ILE A 47 4.28 7.49 -13.20
CA ILE A 47 2.89 7.97 -13.15
C ILE A 47 2.74 8.93 -11.96
N PRO A 48 2.31 10.19 -12.16
CA PRO A 48 1.96 11.09 -11.07
C PRO A 48 0.70 10.58 -10.36
N VAL A 49 0.73 10.57 -9.04
CA VAL A 49 -0.37 10.08 -8.19
C VAL A 49 -0.58 11.00 -7.00
N LYS A 50 -1.77 10.90 -6.40
CA LYS A 50 -2.07 11.53 -5.12
C LYS A 50 -2.42 10.45 -4.10
N ALA A 51 -1.62 10.37 -3.04
CA ALA A 51 -1.83 9.41 -1.96
C ALA A 51 -3.01 9.83 -1.07
N ARG A 52 -3.77 8.84 -0.61
CA ARG A 52 -4.72 9.01 0.50
C ARG A 52 -4.60 7.82 1.43
N ILE A 53 -4.92 8.04 2.70
CA ILE A 53 -5.10 6.94 3.65
C ILE A 53 -6.47 6.31 3.36
N VAL A 54 -6.49 4.99 3.33
CA VAL A 54 -7.71 4.20 3.23
C VAL A 54 -8.08 3.76 4.65
N GLU A 55 -9.33 3.95 5.03
CA GLU A 55 -9.83 3.73 6.39
C GLU A 55 -11.13 2.90 6.36
N GLY A 56 -11.54 2.37 7.52
CA GLY A 56 -12.79 1.63 7.68
C GLY A 56 -12.93 0.40 6.78
N GLU A 57 -14.16 0.15 6.33
CA GLU A 57 -14.52 -1.04 5.54
C GLU A 57 -13.70 -1.18 4.24
N GLU A 58 -13.33 -0.06 3.63
CA GLU A 58 -12.51 -0.07 2.42
C GLU A 58 -11.12 -0.65 2.72
N ARG A 59 -10.50 -0.22 3.83
CA ARG A 59 -9.20 -0.73 4.27
C ARG A 59 -9.30 -2.21 4.59
N ASP A 60 -10.33 -2.62 5.32
CA ASP A 60 -10.48 -4.01 5.76
C ASP A 60 -10.66 -4.97 4.57
N ARG A 61 -11.45 -4.57 3.57
CA ARG A 61 -11.63 -5.36 2.34
C ARG A 61 -10.31 -5.54 1.58
N ILE A 62 -9.56 -4.45 1.40
CA ILE A 62 -8.27 -4.43 0.68
C ILE A 62 -7.24 -5.27 1.44
N TYR A 63 -7.16 -5.10 2.76
CA TYR A 63 -6.22 -5.83 3.61
C TYR A 63 -6.53 -7.32 3.65
N ALA A 64 -7.80 -7.71 3.82
CA ALA A 64 -8.22 -9.10 3.79
C ALA A 64 -7.83 -9.80 2.47
N ARG A 65 -8.00 -9.10 1.34
CA ARG A 65 -7.56 -9.61 0.04
C ARG A 65 -6.04 -9.77 -0.04
N GLN A 66 -5.28 -8.80 0.47
CA GLN A 66 -3.83 -8.89 0.54
C GLN A 66 -3.37 -10.07 1.41
N ALA A 67 -3.98 -10.26 2.58
CA ALA A 67 -3.71 -11.37 3.49
C ALA A 67 -4.06 -12.74 2.86
N SER A 68 -5.12 -12.81 2.05
CA SER A 68 -5.46 -14.03 1.30
C SER A 68 -4.40 -14.42 0.26
N LEU A 69 -3.70 -13.45 -0.33
CA LEU A 69 -2.65 -13.69 -1.33
C LEU A 69 -1.28 -13.89 -0.68
N PHE A 70 -1.05 -13.20 0.44
CA PHE A 70 0.20 -13.16 1.16
C PHE A 70 -0.08 -13.36 2.65
N PRO A 71 -0.14 -14.62 3.14
CA PRO A 71 -0.56 -14.95 4.49
C PRO A 71 0.23 -14.23 5.60
N GLN A 72 1.47 -13.80 5.34
CA GLN A 72 2.26 -13.01 6.29
C GLN A 72 1.59 -11.68 6.68
N PHE A 73 0.75 -11.11 5.83
CA PHE A 73 0.01 -9.89 6.16
C PHE A 73 -1.04 -10.14 7.27
N ALA A 74 -1.63 -11.33 7.35
CA ALA A 74 -2.52 -11.67 8.47
C ALA A 74 -1.77 -11.66 9.81
N GLU A 75 -0.49 -12.04 9.81
CA GLU A 75 0.35 -12.02 11.01
C GLU A 75 0.84 -10.62 11.37
N TYR A 76 1.02 -9.74 10.37
CA TYR A 76 1.37 -8.34 10.61
C TYR A 76 0.22 -7.58 11.28
N GLU A 77 -1.01 -7.81 10.86
CA GLU A 77 -2.20 -7.19 11.48
C GLU A 77 -2.42 -7.58 12.94
N LYS A 78 -1.99 -8.77 13.36
CA LYS A 78 -2.13 -9.19 14.76
C LYS A 78 -1.12 -8.53 15.70
N LYS A 79 -0.02 -8.00 15.16
CA LYS A 79 1.08 -7.44 15.95
C LYS A 79 0.93 -5.94 16.23
N THR A 80 0.03 -5.26 15.52
CA THR A 80 -0.19 -3.80 15.55
C THR A 80 -1.66 -3.48 15.76
#